data_AF-A0A924LB06-F1
#
_entry.id   AF-A0A924LB06-F1
#
_cell.length_a   1.000
_cell.length_b   1.000
_cell.length_c   1.000
_cell.angle_alpha   90.00
_cell.angle_beta   90.00
_cell.angle_gamma   90.00
#
_symmetry.space_group_name_H-M   'P 1'
#
loop_
_entity.id
_entity.type
_entity.pdbx_description
1 polymer ?
#
loop_
_entity_poly.entity_id
_entity_poly.type
_entity_poly.pdbx_seq_one_letter_code
_entity_poly.pdbx_strand_id
1 'polypeptide(L)'
;MAANVQFEDDNGQVVRYVRHANGGGLVSPQARVHEGALVASTAYVEAGAQVGDGSRIGAGSWLDHDVIVGENVVVAGNVHLGPRTRAEDGTWIGTGARVGSDVVIARCARVAPDAVVRDLAVVRRRAGSGGSEFRIAA
;
A
#
# COMPACT_ATOMS: atom_id res chain seq x y z
N MET A 1 11.69 21.81 -9.14
CA MET A 1 10.56 21.46 -10.02
C MET A 1 10.29 19.97 -9.82
N ALA A 2 9.09 19.57 -9.39
CA ALA A 2 8.74 18.15 -9.34
C ALA A 2 8.74 17.60 -10.77
N ALA A 3 9.52 16.55 -11.03
CA ALA A 3 9.57 15.92 -12.33
C ALA A 3 8.26 15.16 -12.55
N ASN A 4 7.43 15.66 -13.47
CA ASN A 4 6.18 14.99 -13.86
C ASN A 4 6.53 13.81 -14.76
N VAL A 5 5.97 12.63 -14.47
CA VAL A 5 6.08 11.44 -15.30
C VAL A 5 4.71 11.18 -15.93
N GLN A 6 4.68 11.05 -17.26
CA GLN A 6 3.44 10.88 -18.02
C GLN A 6 3.31 9.42 -18.43
N PHE A 7 2.17 8.81 -18.14
CA PHE A 7 1.79 7.46 -18.54
C PHE A 7 0.49 7.54 -19.33
N GLU A 8 0.30 6.65 -20.29
CA GLU A 8 -0.98 6.48 -20.99
C GLU A 8 -1.69 5.26 -20.38
N ASP A 9 -2.95 5.42 -19.98
CA ASP A 9 -3.76 4.29 -19.52
C ASP A 9 -4.32 3.47 -20.69
N ASP A 10 -4.98 2.35 -20.40
CA ASP A 10 -5.55 1.47 -21.42
C ASP A 10 -6.66 2.13 -22.28
N ASN A 11 -7.16 3.30 -21.85
CA ASN A 11 -8.16 4.10 -22.56
C ASN A 11 -7.54 5.21 -23.42
N GLY A 12 -6.21 5.30 -23.49
CA GLY A 12 -5.50 6.35 -24.21
C GLY A 12 -5.45 7.69 -23.46
N GLN A 13 -5.80 7.71 -22.17
CA GLN A 13 -5.71 8.91 -21.34
C GLN A 13 -4.30 9.07 -20.77
N VAL A 14 -3.73 10.26 -20.96
CA VAL A 14 -2.43 10.60 -20.37
C VAL A 14 -2.61 11.00 -18.91
N VAL A 15 -2.18 10.12 -18.00
CA VAL A 15 -2.13 10.36 -16.56
C VAL A 15 -0.74 10.87 -16.17
N ARG A 16 -0.69 11.91 -15.34
CA ARG A 16 0.56 12.56 -14.93
C ARG A 16 0.88 12.25 -13.47
N TYR A 17 1.85 11.40 -13.20
CA TYR A 17 2.30 11.10 -11.84
C TYR A 17 3.36 12.10 -11.41
N VAL A 18 3.39 12.38 -10.11
CA VAL A 18 4.42 13.20 -9.47
C VAL A 18 5.30 12.32 -8.60
N ARG A 19 6.58 12.69 -8.49
CA ARG A 19 7.48 12.04 -7.55
C ARG A 19 7.21 12.54 -6.13
N HIS A 20 6.96 11.63 -5.21
CA HIS A 20 6.83 11.96 -3.79
C HIS A 20 8.14 12.56 -3.26
N ALA A 21 8.07 13.63 -2.46
CA ALA A 21 9.25 14.32 -1.95
C ALA A 21 10.15 13.41 -1.08
N ASN A 22 9.53 12.50 -0.33
CA ASN A 22 10.22 11.52 0.49
C ASN A 22 10.21 10.14 -0.20
N GLY A 23 11.35 9.78 -0.82
CA GLY A 23 11.59 8.49 -1.47
C GLY A 23 11.44 8.46 -3.01
N GLY A 24 10.76 9.44 -3.61
CA GLY A 24 10.73 9.63 -5.06
C GLY A 24 9.79 8.71 -5.85
N GLY A 25 8.93 7.94 -5.18
CA GLY A 25 7.94 7.07 -5.82
C GLY A 25 6.85 7.83 -6.57
N LEU A 26 6.14 7.14 -7.45
CA LEU A 26 5.16 7.72 -8.35
C LEU A 26 3.79 7.77 -7.69
N VAL A 27 3.26 8.98 -7.57
CA VAL A 27 1.97 9.25 -6.91
C VAL A 27 1.03 9.91 -7.91
N SER A 28 -0.16 9.33 -8.06
CA SER A 28 -1.23 9.92 -8.87
C SER A 28 -1.62 11.30 -8.29
N PRO A 29 -1.96 12.31 -9.11
CA PRO A 29 -2.44 13.60 -8.62
C PRO A 29 -3.73 13.53 -7.82
N GLN A 30 -4.48 12.43 -7.97
CA GLN A 30 -5.72 12.17 -7.27
C GLN A 30 -5.50 11.37 -5.97
N ALA A 31 -4.27 10.93 -5.69
CA ALA A 31 -3.89 10.31 -4.44
C ALA A 31 -3.52 11.35 -3.38
N ARG A 32 -3.60 10.97 -2.11
CA ARG A 32 -3.16 11.80 -0.97
C ARG A 32 -2.12 11.05 -0.17
N VAL A 33 -0.87 11.50 -0.25
CA VAL A 33 0.24 10.90 0.50
C VAL A 33 0.78 11.95 1.46
N HIS A 34 0.86 11.59 2.75
CA HIS A 34 1.43 12.47 3.76
C HIS A 34 2.93 12.72 3.51
N GLU A 35 3.42 13.93 3.76
CA GLU A 35 4.81 14.29 3.48
C GLU A 35 5.84 13.46 4.29
N GLY A 36 5.46 13.05 5.50
CA GLY A 36 6.26 12.18 6.36
C GLY A 36 6.26 10.71 5.95
N ALA A 37 5.37 10.30 5.02
CA ALA A 37 5.39 8.96 4.46
C ALA A 37 6.58 8.80 3.49
N LEU A 38 7.27 7.66 3.57
CA LEU A 38 8.31 7.31 2.61
C LEU A 38 7.69 6.47 1.48
N VAL A 39 7.83 6.91 0.24
CA VAL A 39 7.39 6.17 -0.95
C VAL A 39 8.60 5.89 -1.83
N ALA A 40 9.06 4.65 -1.86
CA ALA A 40 10.27 4.26 -2.58
C ALA A 40 10.15 4.57 -4.09
N SER A 41 11.28 4.85 -4.74
CA SER A 41 11.35 5.41 -6.11
C SER A 41 10.68 4.58 -7.22
N THR A 42 10.47 3.29 -6.98
CA THR A 42 9.82 2.35 -7.91
C THR A 42 8.43 1.91 -7.43
N ALA A 43 7.91 2.50 -6.35
CA ALA A 43 6.55 2.26 -5.88
C ALA A 43 5.54 3.13 -6.63
N TYR A 44 4.32 2.62 -6.76
CA TYR A 44 3.20 3.27 -7.42
C TYR A 44 2.04 3.45 -6.44
N VAL A 45 1.46 4.64 -6.42
CA VAL A 45 0.28 4.98 -5.63
C VAL A 45 -0.79 5.54 -6.57
N GLU A 46 -1.87 4.78 -6.75
CA GLU A 46 -2.91 5.05 -7.72
C GLU A 46 -3.93 6.10 -7.27
N ALA A 47 -4.77 6.51 -8.23
CA ALA A 47 -5.82 7.50 -8.00
C ALA A 47 -6.73 7.12 -6.81
N GLY A 48 -7.08 8.11 -5.99
CA GLY A 48 -7.94 7.93 -4.81
C GLY A 48 -7.24 7.30 -3.60
N ALA A 49 -6.05 6.71 -3.77
CA ALA A 49 -5.32 6.10 -2.67
C ALA A 49 -4.85 7.13 -1.64
N GLN A 50 -4.79 6.71 -0.37
CA GLN A 50 -4.42 7.54 0.77
C GLN A 50 -3.33 6.86 1.58
N VAL A 51 -2.29 7.61 1.97
CA VAL A 51 -1.18 7.10 2.79
C VAL A 51 -0.92 8.05 3.96
N GLY A 52 -1.11 7.54 5.17
CA GLY A 52 -0.93 8.27 6.42
C GLY A 52 0.53 8.53 6.80
N ASP A 53 0.72 9.35 7.84
CA ASP A 53 2.03 9.75 8.31
C ASP A 53 2.89 8.59 8.84
N GLY A 54 4.21 8.70 8.72
CA GLY A 54 5.18 7.70 9.19
C GLY A 54 5.16 6.36 8.44
N SER A 55 4.24 6.18 7.48
CA SER A 55 4.11 4.96 6.69
C SER A 55 5.23 4.83 5.66
N ARG A 56 5.55 3.59 5.29
CA ARG A 56 6.65 3.25 4.37
C ARG A 56 6.13 2.34 3.28
N ILE A 57 6.24 2.78 2.03
CA ILE A 57 5.89 2.01 0.84
C ILE A 57 7.18 1.56 0.17
N GLY A 58 7.43 0.25 0.23
CA GLY A 58 8.64 -0.38 -0.27
C GLY A 58 8.77 -0.36 -1.78
N ALA A 59 10.01 -0.54 -2.26
CA ALA A 59 10.32 -0.55 -3.68
C ALA A 59 9.55 -1.64 -4.44
N GLY A 60 9.06 -1.31 -5.64
CA GLY A 60 8.28 -2.21 -6.49
C GLY A 60 6.87 -2.50 -6.00
N SER A 61 6.42 -1.84 -4.94
CA SER A 61 5.07 -2.02 -4.41
C SER A 61 4.06 -1.16 -5.15
N TRP A 62 2.85 -1.67 -5.29
CA TRP A 62 1.74 -1.02 -5.97
C TRP A 62 0.55 -0.93 -5.03
N LEU A 63 0.14 0.31 -4.73
CA LEU A 63 -1.12 0.61 -4.07
C LEU A 63 -2.14 0.98 -5.15
N ASP A 64 -3.13 0.13 -5.34
CA ASP A 64 -4.16 0.30 -6.36
C ASP A 64 -5.20 1.37 -5.95
N HIS A 65 -6.19 1.58 -6.79
CA HIS A 65 -7.21 2.62 -6.67
C HIS A 65 -7.92 2.55 -5.31
N ASP A 66 -8.11 3.72 -4.70
CA ASP A 66 -8.84 3.87 -3.44
C ASP A 66 -8.28 3.05 -2.26
N VAL A 67 -7.02 2.61 -2.33
CA VAL A 67 -6.36 1.96 -1.19
C VAL A 67 -6.15 2.95 -0.06
N ILE A 68 -6.45 2.54 1.18
CA ILE A 68 -6.26 3.36 2.38
C ILE A 68 -5.17 2.72 3.24
N VAL A 69 -4.04 3.40 3.36
CA VAL A 69 -2.96 3.07 4.29
C VAL A 69 -2.98 4.06 5.44
N GLY A 70 -3.15 3.56 6.66
CA GLY A 70 -3.14 4.35 7.89
C GLY A 70 -1.75 4.90 8.25
N GLU A 71 -1.58 5.26 9.51
CA GLU A 71 -0.33 5.79 10.03
C GLU A 71 0.64 4.68 10.46
N ASN A 72 1.95 4.94 10.33
CA ASN A 72 3.01 4.03 10.76
C ASN A 72 2.91 2.61 10.18
N VAL A 73 2.33 2.47 8.99
CA VAL A 73 2.21 1.21 8.26
C VAL A 73 3.49 0.91 7.50
N VAL A 74 3.92 -0.34 7.51
CA VAL A 74 5.02 -0.81 6.67
C VAL A 74 4.48 -1.70 5.59
N VAL A 75 4.49 -1.20 4.36
CA VAL A 75 4.35 -2.01 3.14
C VAL A 75 5.76 -2.33 2.67
N ALA A 76 6.19 -3.59 2.78
CA ALA A 76 7.50 -4.01 2.32
C ALA A 76 7.63 -3.94 0.78
N GLY A 77 8.74 -4.43 0.22
CA GLY A 77 8.98 -4.37 -1.23
C GLY A 77 8.13 -5.38 -2.02
N ASN A 78 7.85 -5.06 -3.28
CA ASN A 78 7.13 -5.92 -4.22
C ASN A 78 5.73 -6.37 -3.74
N VAL A 79 5.07 -5.55 -2.92
CA VAL A 79 3.72 -5.82 -2.42
C VAL A 79 2.69 -5.26 -3.39
N HIS A 80 1.58 -5.96 -3.59
CA HIS A 80 0.41 -5.41 -4.25
C HIS A 80 -0.76 -5.33 -3.27
N LEU A 81 -1.31 -4.12 -3.07
CA LEU A 81 -2.58 -3.91 -2.39
C LEU A 81 -3.64 -3.61 -3.45
N GLY A 82 -4.58 -4.54 -3.63
CA GLY A 82 -5.66 -4.40 -4.59
C GLY A 82 -6.67 -3.32 -4.22
N PRO A 83 -7.58 -2.96 -5.14
CA PRO A 83 -8.45 -1.80 -5.02
C PRO A 83 -9.28 -1.79 -3.73
N ARG A 84 -9.50 -0.61 -3.16
CA ARG A 84 -10.33 -0.39 -1.95
C ARG A 84 -9.87 -1.16 -0.71
N THR A 85 -8.65 -1.71 -0.72
CA THR A 85 -8.06 -2.34 0.45
C THR A 85 -7.71 -1.30 1.51
N ARG A 86 -7.93 -1.65 2.78
CA ARG A 86 -7.59 -0.82 3.94
C ARG A 86 -6.54 -1.52 4.81
N ALA A 87 -5.36 -0.90 4.91
CA ALA A 87 -4.35 -1.24 5.91
C ALA A 87 -4.42 -0.23 7.06
N GLU A 88 -4.92 -0.66 8.22
CA GLU A 88 -5.03 0.21 9.39
C GLU A 88 -3.66 0.48 10.05
N ASP A 89 -3.64 1.39 11.02
CA ASP A 89 -2.42 1.91 11.63
C ASP A 89 -1.50 0.81 12.19
N GLY A 90 -0.19 1.02 12.06
CA GLY A 90 0.84 0.14 12.61
C GLY A 90 0.85 -1.27 12.02
N THR A 91 0.17 -1.50 10.88
CA THR A 91 0.22 -2.78 10.18
C THR A 91 1.56 -3.02 9.50
N TRP A 92 1.89 -4.28 9.27
CA TRP A 92 3.10 -4.67 8.54
C TRP A 92 2.75 -5.69 7.46
N ILE A 93 3.04 -5.38 6.20
CA ILE A 93 2.76 -6.25 5.05
C ILE A 93 4.09 -6.71 4.47
N GLY A 94 4.35 -8.01 4.54
CA GLY A 94 5.62 -8.62 4.17
C GLY A 94 5.91 -8.57 2.67
N THR A 95 7.20 -8.65 2.33
CA THR A 95 7.69 -8.58 0.95
C THR A 95 6.97 -9.59 0.05
N GLY A 96 6.62 -9.18 -1.16
CA GLY A 96 6.00 -10.08 -2.15
C GLY A 96 4.53 -10.41 -1.88
N ALA A 97 3.93 -9.94 -0.79
CA ALA A 97 2.53 -10.21 -0.48
C ALA A 97 1.59 -9.68 -1.58
N ARG A 98 0.55 -10.45 -1.89
CA ARG A 98 -0.52 -10.11 -2.83
C ARG A 98 -1.82 -10.01 -2.05
N VAL A 99 -2.33 -8.80 -1.90
CA VAL A 99 -3.60 -8.54 -1.23
C VAL A 99 -4.64 -8.21 -2.28
N GLY A 100 -5.75 -8.95 -2.25
CA GLY A 100 -6.88 -8.78 -3.16
C GLY A 100 -7.64 -7.48 -2.97
N SER A 101 -8.82 -7.39 -3.58
CA SER A 101 -9.69 -6.21 -3.49
C SER A 101 -10.49 -6.20 -2.20
N ASP A 102 -10.83 -5.02 -1.70
CA ASP A 102 -11.75 -4.83 -0.56
C ASP A 102 -11.29 -5.55 0.73
N VAL A 103 -9.99 -5.78 0.89
CA VAL A 103 -9.42 -6.42 2.08
C VAL A 103 -9.29 -5.42 3.23
N VAL A 104 -9.54 -5.87 4.46
CA VAL A 104 -9.22 -5.09 5.66
C VAL A 104 -8.11 -5.75 6.45
N ILE A 105 -6.98 -5.07 6.58
CA ILE A 105 -5.85 -5.46 7.43
C ILE A 105 -5.96 -4.62 8.71
N ALA A 106 -6.43 -5.26 9.78
CA ALA A 106 -6.74 -4.58 11.03
C ALA A 106 -5.49 -4.04 11.73
N ARG A 107 -5.65 -3.02 12.57
CA ARG A 107 -4.57 -2.30 13.26
C ARG A 107 -3.60 -3.25 13.96
N CYS A 108 -2.31 -2.99 13.75
CA CYS A 108 -1.20 -3.82 14.22
C CYS A 108 -1.24 -5.29 13.75
N ALA A 109 -2.12 -5.66 12.81
CA ALA A 109 -2.00 -6.94 12.14
C ALA A 109 -0.78 -6.94 11.23
N ARG A 110 -0.34 -8.14 10.92
CA ARG A 110 0.72 -8.33 9.97
C ARG A 110 0.13 -9.11 8.78
N VAL A 111 0.74 -9.04 7.60
CA VAL A 111 0.62 -10.02 6.50
C VAL A 111 2.00 -10.64 6.27
N ALA A 112 2.09 -11.97 6.16
CA ALA A 112 3.36 -12.67 6.00
C ALA A 112 3.98 -12.38 4.61
N PRO A 113 5.31 -12.49 4.44
CA PRO A 113 5.94 -12.44 3.12
C PRO A 113 5.33 -13.48 2.17
N ASP A 114 5.19 -13.10 0.90
CA ASP A 114 4.63 -13.92 -0.19
C ASP A 114 3.20 -14.44 0.06
N ALA A 115 2.53 -13.95 1.10
CA ALA A 115 1.16 -14.35 1.41
C ALA A 115 0.20 -13.83 0.35
N VAL A 116 -0.79 -14.66 0.02
CA VAL A 116 -1.93 -14.28 -0.82
C VAL A 116 -3.15 -14.10 0.06
N VAL A 117 -3.62 -12.87 0.19
CA VAL A 117 -4.85 -12.53 0.90
C VAL A 117 -5.94 -12.34 -0.14
N ARG A 118 -7.01 -13.13 -0.05
CA ARG A 118 -8.12 -13.09 -1.02
C ARG A 118 -8.98 -11.86 -0.85
N ASP A 119 -9.70 -11.52 -1.90
CA ASP A 119 -10.70 -10.44 -1.90
C ASP A 119 -11.65 -10.57 -0.71
N LEU A 120 -12.10 -9.42 -0.18
CA LEU A 120 -13.05 -9.30 0.94
C LEU A 120 -12.57 -9.89 2.28
N ALA A 121 -11.35 -10.42 2.34
CA ALA A 121 -10.83 -11.01 3.57
C ALA A 121 -10.57 -9.95 4.65
N VAL A 122 -10.57 -10.40 5.91
CA VAL A 122 -10.15 -9.56 7.05
C VAL A 122 -8.97 -10.22 7.76
N VAL A 123 -7.82 -9.55 7.71
CA VAL A 123 -6.61 -9.98 8.41
C VAL A 123 -6.58 -9.33 9.79
N ARG A 124 -6.57 -10.15 10.84
CA ARG A 124 -6.58 -9.68 12.24
C ARG A 124 -5.32 -10.09 12.98
N ARG A 125 -4.89 -9.25 13.92
CA ARG A 125 -3.84 -9.58 14.87
C ARG A 125 -4.31 -10.69 15.82
N ARG A 126 -3.49 -11.71 16.06
CA ARG A 126 -3.72 -12.66 17.16
C ARG A 126 -3.37 -12.01 18.50
N ALA A 127 -4.25 -12.16 19.49
CA ALA A 127 -3.92 -11.94 20.89
C ALA A 127 -3.18 -13.18 21.40
N GLY A 128 -1.94 -13.02 21.86
CA GLY A 128 -1.17 -14.08 22.51
C GLY A 128 -0.24 -14.87 21.58
N SER A 129 0.91 -14.29 21.28
CA SER A 129 2.23 -14.95 21.24
C SER A 129 3.25 -13.91 20.77
N GLY A 130 4.37 -13.80 21.47
CA GLY A 130 5.56 -13.19 20.90
C GLY A 130 6.03 -14.12 19.78
N GLY A 131 5.65 -13.84 18.54
CA GLY A 131 6.01 -14.69 17.40
C GLY A 131 5.02 -14.61 16.25
N SER A 132 5.57 -14.60 15.04
CA SER A 132 4.94 -14.32 13.74
C SER A 132 3.91 -15.36 13.28
N GLU A 133 2.68 -15.34 13.79
CA GLU A 133 1.61 -16.20 13.26
C GLU A 133 0.31 -15.45 12.90
N PHE A 134 -0.23 -15.78 11.73
CA PHE A 134 -1.27 -15.05 11.00
C PHE A 134 -2.48 -15.97 10.77
N ARG A 135 -3.70 -15.42 10.77
CA ARG A 135 -4.88 -16.08 10.17
C ARG A 135 -5.46 -15.18 9.10
N ILE A 136 -5.66 -15.74 7.92
CA ILE A 136 -6.54 -15.19 6.90
C ILE A 136 -7.92 -15.78 7.22
N ALA A 137 -8.86 -14.95 7.67
CA ALA A 137 -10.26 -15.37 7.73
C ALA A 137 -10.83 -15.18 6.33
N ALA A 138 -11.18 -16.29 5.68
CA ALA A 138 -12.00 -16.31 4.48
C ALA A 138 -13.47 -16.10 4.85
#